data_AF-A0A7S3AEM0-F1
#
_entry.id   AF-A0A7S3AEM0-F1
#
_cell.length_a   1.000
_cell.length_b   1.000
_cell.length_c   1.000
_cell.angle_alpha   90.00
_cell.angle_beta   90.00
_cell.angle_gamma   90.00
#
_symmetry.space_group_name_H-M   'P 1'
#
loop_
_entity.id
_entity.type
_entity.pdbx_description
1 polymer ?
#
loop_
_entity_poly.entity_id
_entity_poly.type
_entity_poly.pdbx_seq_one_letter_code
_entity_poly.pdbx_strand_id
1 'polypeptide(L)'
;LERRGGELYEHCPLLWPSQLLLAWNAIFCFVRVFSWLTVVAQRLGVLSVILMSLLEDVQMFLVIFFLVLAGFSAALVGLMPTLGSATYTTTGPFQLPFWAMFGEFGELSDVSEHGSWAGTALLWIYTFVSQVLMVNLLIAMMTETYQNIKQNADDEWKFRRVFIVDEFMGTVYHWPAPFSLPVLLCQLLNGMRGIQVGVDIPDLLTYKLPTDSKEANKELHILQHWLSARAKDKKADREAKMLTNQDLMLKKMLEGQETMFEMKQQIEAIPAATRSDGQAARRSPIKLFSSTTSADEAAQLRRLLEDARHQLSLKDTEITQLKLASLAHPTKFHQKARGRHPLYPERQRVGDNAIDWRVPWPEYEPVPYTADVVRKNDRTVVQGGWADPATLSTLKDEWATRVSFEGALLFDAAGAPLNPRGRTGMSERGLLGKWGPNHAADPIVTRWHPETHRLQMVAIKRTDTGVWAIPGGMVDAGETVSVTVRREFEEEAGSIAEPERRQLFQKLVNELFGSGKGGEIVYRGYVDDPRNTDNAWMESTVIHFHCRPQLAALLPLKAGDDASDVMWLNVDEAEPKYKRLYASHKDWVDLVSKKLHSRQ
;
A
#
# COMPACT_ATOMS: atom_id res chain seq x y z
N LEU A 1 -34.99 51.06 -21.36
CA LEU A 1 -34.55 50.14 -20.29
C LEU A 1 -33.09 50.38 -19.91
N GLU A 2 -32.18 50.58 -20.87
CA GLU A 2 -30.77 50.93 -20.60
C GLU A 2 -30.57 52.24 -19.82
N ARG A 3 -31.28 53.33 -20.15
CA ARG A 3 -31.17 54.61 -19.39
C ARG A 3 -31.65 54.51 -17.93
N ARG A 4 -32.63 53.64 -17.63
CA ARG A 4 -33.11 53.43 -16.25
C ARG A 4 -32.25 52.46 -15.44
N GLY A 5 -31.42 51.64 -16.11
CA GLY A 5 -30.49 50.74 -15.44
C GLY A 5 -29.29 51.49 -14.86
N GLY A 6 -28.73 52.45 -15.60
CA GLY A 6 -27.60 53.28 -15.16
C GLY A 6 -27.93 54.13 -13.92
N GLU A 7 -29.08 54.82 -13.93
CA GLU A 7 -29.54 55.65 -12.81
C GLU A 7 -29.79 54.83 -11.51
N LEU A 8 -30.10 53.53 -11.62
CA LEU A 8 -30.37 52.67 -10.47
C LEU A 8 -29.11 52.34 -9.65
N TYR A 9 -27.94 52.24 -10.31
CA TYR A 9 -26.67 51.95 -9.66
C TYR A 9 -25.97 53.22 -9.13
N GLU A 10 -26.29 54.40 -9.67
CA GLU A 10 -25.78 55.68 -9.17
C GLU A 10 -26.30 56.01 -7.76
N HIS A 11 -27.55 55.64 -7.43
CA HIS A 11 -28.16 55.93 -6.13
C HIS A 11 -27.81 54.93 -5.03
N CYS A 12 -27.31 53.74 -5.37
CA CYS A 12 -26.95 52.68 -4.41
C CYS A 12 -25.65 51.98 -4.86
N PRO A 13 -24.46 52.46 -4.42
CA PRO A 13 -23.18 51.92 -4.89
C PRO A 13 -22.93 50.45 -4.51
N LEU A 14 -23.64 49.93 -3.49
CA LEU A 14 -23.56 48.54 -3.06
C LEU A 14 -24.42 47.58 -3.92
N LEU A 15 -25.34 48.10 -4.72
CA LEU A 15 -26.26 47.26 -5.51
C LEU A 15 -25.52 46.49 -6.60
N TRP A 16 -24.59 47.12 -7.31
CA TRP A 16 -23.82 46.48 -8.38
C TRP A 16 -22.94 45.32 -7.87
N PRO A 17 -22.09 45.50 -6.83
CA PRO A 17 -21.36 44.39 -6.23
C PRO A 17 -22.26 43.25 -5.74
N SER A 18 -23.42 43.57 -5.17
CA SER A 18 -24.35 42.54 -4.66
C SER A 18 -24.95 41.68 -5.78
N GLN A 19 -25.30 42.28 -6.92
CA GLN A 19 -25.77 41.54 -8.08
C GLN A 19 -24.67 40.71 -8.73
N LEU A 20 -23.45 41.23 -8.75
CA LEU A 20 -22.29 40.51 -9.26
C LEU A 20 -22.02 39.27 -8.40
N LEU A 21 -22.03 39.41 -7.07
CA LEU A 21 -21.92 38.27 -6.15
C LEU A 21 -23.07 37.27 -6.32
N LEU A 22 -24.31 37.74 -6.51
CA LEU A 22 -25.45 36.87 -6.74
C LEU A 22 -25.32 36.09 -8.06
N ALA A 23 -24.81 36.74 -9.12
CA ALA A 23 -24.56 36.11 -10.41
C ALA A 23 -23.50 35.01 -10.31
N TRP A 24 -22.38 35.27 -9.61
CA TRP A 24 -21.37 34.24 -9.34
C TRP A 24 -21.92 33.10 -8.49
N ASN A 25 -22.71 33.41 -7.46
CA ASN A 25 -23.33 32.40 -6.62
C ASN A 25 -24.29 31.49 -7.41
N ALA A 26 -25.02 32.04 -8.38
CA ALA A 26 -25.89 31.24 -9.26
C ALA A 26 -25.12 30.14 -9.99
N ILE A 27 -23.91 30.43 -10.49
CA ILE A 27 -23.04 29.44 -11.14
C ILE A 27 -22.70 28.30 -10.17
N PHE A 28 -22.26 28.64 -8.95
CA PHE A 28 -21.95 27.63 -7.93
C PHE A 28 -23.17 26.78 -7.52
N CYS A 29 -24.35 27.38 -7.47
CA CYS A 29 -25.59 26.65 -7.25
C CYS A 29 -25.84 25.61 -8.36
N PHE A 30 -25.60 25.95 -9.62
CA PHE A 30 -25.70 24.99 -10.73
C PHE A 30 -24.59 23.92 -10.70
N VAL A 31 -23.38 24.26 -10.26
CA VAL A 31 -22.31 23.26 -10.06
C VAL A 31 -22.72 22.21 -9.03
N ARG A 32 -23.42 22.60 -7.96
CA ARG A 32 -23.95 21.63 -6.97
C ARG A 32 -24.97 20.64 -7.55
N VAL A 33 -25.64 20.96 -8.65
CA VAL A 33 -26.53 20.01 -9.33
C VAL A 33 -25.73 18.80 -9.85
N PHE A 34 -24.46 18.96 -10.24
CA PHE A 34 -23.61 17.82 -10.60
C PHE A 34 -23.41 16.85 -9.44
N SER A 35 -23.31 17.34 -8.21
CA SER A 35 -23.27 16.48 -7.01
C SER A 35 -24.55 15.67 -6.87
N TRP A 36 -25.72 16.22 -7.22
CA TRP A 36 -26.98 15.46 -7.23
C TRP A 36 -27.03 14.44 -8.38
N LEU A 37 -26.53 14.79 -9.57
CA LEU A 37 -26.45 13.87 -10.71
C LEU A 37 -25.62 12.61 -10.39
N THR A 38 -24.70 12.68 -9.43
CA THR A 38 -23.97 11.49 -8.93
C THR A 38 -24.88 10.42 -8.35
N VAL A 39 -26.01 10.80 -7.75
CA VAL A 39 -26.88 9.89 -7.00
C VAL A 39 -27.95 9.27 -7.89
N VAL A 40 -28.45 10.04 -8.87
CA VAL A 40 -29.68 9.73 -9.61
C VAL A 40 -29.50 8.61 -10.64
N ALA A 41 -28.38 8.61 -11.36
CA ALA A 41 -28.12 7.62 -12.39
C ALA A 41 -26.64 7.23 -12.41
N GLN A 42 -26.37 5.91 -12.45
CA GLN A 42 -25.01 5.38 -12.50
C GLN A 42 -24.18 5.97 -13.66
N ARG A 43 -24.77 6.05 -14.86
CA ARG A 43 -24.07 6.58 -16.04
C ARG A 43 -23.68 8.06 -15.87
N LEU A 44 -24.58 8.87 -15.32
CA LEU A 44 -24.33 10.29 -15.08
C LEU A 44 -23.38 10.50 -13.90
N GLY A 45 -23.44 9.64 -12.89
CA GLY A 45 -22.56 9.71 -11.74
C GLY A 45 -21.12 9.38 -12.07
N VAL A 46 -20.89 8.29 -12.81
CA VAL A 46 -19.55 7.97 -13.33
C VAL A 46 -19.01 9.12 -14.19
N LEU A 47 -19.83 9.70 -15.06
CA LEU A 47 -19.43 10.85 -15.88
C LEU A 47 -19.09 12.08 -15.02
N SER A 48 -19.86 12.37 -13.98
CA SER A 48 -19.61 13.50 -13.09
C SER A 48 -18.33 13.36 -12.28
N VAL A 49 -17.98 12.13 -11.85
CA VAL A 49 -16.71 11.84 -11.17
C VAL A 49 -15.55 12.10 -12.11
N ILE A 50 -15.63 11.58 -13.33
CA ILE A 50 -14.61 11.81 -14.38
C ILE A 50 -14.47 13.32 -14.65
N LEU A 51 -15.57 14.05 -14.80
CA LEU A 51 -15.55 15.48 -15.09
C LEU A 51 -14.88 16.30 -13.99
N MET A 52 -15.15 15.98 -12.71
CA MET A 52 -14.55 16.68 -11.58
C MET A 52 -13.05 16.46 -11.50
N SER A 53 -12.57 15.24 -11.76
CA SER A 53 -11.14 14.97 -11.78
C SER A 53 -10.45 15.62 -12.97
N LEU A 54 -11.08 15.64 -14.14
CA LEU A 54 -10.57 16.36 -15.31
C LEU A 54 -10.51 17.88 -15.09
N LEU A 55 -11.33 18.44 -14.20
CA LEU A 55 -11.27 19.87 -13.87
C LEU A 55 -9.96 20.24 -13.14
N GLU A 56 -9.37 19.32 -12.38
CA GLU A 56 -8.06 19.53 -11.73
C GLU A 56 -6.94 19.66 -12.76
N ASP A 57 -6.97 18.85 -13.82
CA ASP A 57 -6.03 18.95 -14.94
C ASP A 57 -6.20 20.27 -15.70
N VAL A 58 -7.45 20.71 -15.90
CA VAL A 58 -7.75 22.02 -16.52
C VAL A 58 -7.17 23.16 -15.68
N GLN A 59 -7.21 23.08 -14.33
CA GLN A 59 -6.60 24.10 -13.47
C GLN A 59 -5.09 24.18 -13.67
N MET A 60 -4.39 23.04 -13.72
CA MET A 60 -2.95 23.00 -13.99
C MET A 60 -2.61 23.54 -15.38
N PHE A 61 -3.42 23.21 -16.39
CA PHE A 61 -3.29 23.78 -17.72
C PHE A 61 -3.50 25.30 -17.74
N LEU A 62 -4.50 25.83 -17.02
CA LEU A 62 -4.77 27.26 -16.94
C LEU A 62 -3.56 28.05 -16.41
N VAL A 63 -2.77 27.47 -15.48
CA VAL A 63 -1.53 28.11 -15.00
C VAL A 63 -0.51 28.30 -16.13
N ILE A 64 -0.27 27.25 -16.92
CA ILE A 64 0.64 27.31 -18.08
C ILE A 64 0.09 28.29 -19.13
N PHE A 65 -1.21 28.23 -19.38
CA PHE A 65 -1.91 29.11 -20.31
C PHE A 65 -1.75 30.58 -19.93
N PHE A 66 -2.02 30.96 -18.68
CA PHE A 66 -1.87 32.35 -18.22
C PHE A 66 -0.42 32.82 -18.22
N LEU A 67 0.56 31.93 -17.98
CA LEU A 67 1.98 32.25 -18.09
C LEU A 67 2.36 32.60 -19.53
N VAL A 68 1.93 31.79 -20.50
CA VAL A 68 2.16 32.02 -21.93
C VAL A 68 1.45 33.31 -22.37
N LEU A 69 0.19 33.49 -21.97
CA LEU A 69 -0.59 34.68 -22.26
C LEU A 69 0.09 35.94 -21.73
N ALA A 70 0.59 35.94 -20.49
CA ALA A 70 1.30 37.07 -19.90
C ALA A 70 2.59 37.41 -20.67
N GLY A 71 3.34 36.40 -21.11
CA GLY A 71 4.55 36.60 -21.91
C GLY A 71 4.27 37.28 -23.26
N PHE A 72 3.26 36.80 -23.99
CA PHE A 72 2.86 37.43 -25.26
C PHE A 72 2.19 38.80 -25.06
N SER A 73 1.42 38.97 -23.98
CA SER A 73 0.82 40.26 -23.63
C SER A 73 1.90 41.32 -23.39
N ALA A 74 2.97 40.99 -22.65
CA ALA A 74 4.10 41.89 -22.44
C ALA A 74 4.83 42.24 -23.75
N ALA A 75 5.01 41.26 -24.65
CA ALA A 75 5.63 41.49 -25.95
C ALA A 75 4.77 42.41 -26.84
N LEU A 76 3.45 42.24 -26.83
CA LEU A 76 2.50 43.06 -27.59
C LEU A 76 2.43 44.50 -27.06
N VAL A 77 2.48 44.70 -25.74
CA VAL A 77 2.57 46.05 -25.13
C VAL A 77 3.84 46.77 -25.56
N GLY A 78 4.97 46.06 -25.61
CA GLY A 78 6.24 46.62 -26.08
C GLY A 78 6.19 47.05 -27.55
N LEU A 79 5.40 46.35 -28.37
CA LEU A 79 5.26 46.62 -29.80
C LEU A 79 4.21 47.71 -30.10
N MET A 80 3.11 47.73 -29.35
CA MET A 80 2.03 48.71 -29.47
C MET A 80 1.79 49.40 -28.12
N PRO A 81 2.54 50.47 -27.81
CA PRO A 81 2.41 51.19 -26.54
C PRO A 81 1.02 51.81 -26.32
N THR A 82 0.25 52.02 -27.40
CA THR A 82 -1.13 52.52 -27.37
C THR A 82 -2.08 51.58 -26.61
N LEU A 83 -1.86 50.26 -26.67
CA LEU A 83 -2.59 49.25 -25.88
C LEU A 83 -2.37 49.38 -24.37
N GLY A 84 -1.22 49.92 -23.95
CA GLY A 84 -0.86 50.05 -22.54
C GLY A 84 -1.65 51.11 -21.77
N SER A 85 -2.33 52.02 -22.48
CA SER A 85 -3.03 53.17 -21.88
C SER A 85 -4.28 52.81 -21.08
N ALA A 86 -4.84 51.62 -21.30
CA ALA A 86 -6.07 51.15 -20.65
C ALA A 86 -5.89 49.71 -20.14
N THR A 87 -5.06 49.54 -19.11
CA THR A 87 -4.58 48.23 -18.62
C THR A 87 -5.70 47.26 -18.21
N TYR A 88 -6.87 47.76 -17.80
CA TYR A 88 -7.99 46.97 -17.28
C TYR A 88 -9.29 47.09 -18.09
N THR A 89 -9.24 47.65 -19.30
CA THR A 89 -10.41 47.71 -20.19
C THR A 89 -10.51 46.47 -21.07
N THR A 90 -11.65 46.30 -21.74
CA THR A 90 -11.88 45.22 -22.72
C THR A 90 -10.89 45.23 -23.89
N THR A 91 -10.31 46.41 -24.17
CA THR A 91 -9.23 46.62 -25.15
C THR A 91 -7.83 46.55 -24.53
N GLY A 92 -7.72 46.17 -23.26
CA GLY A 92 -6.47 46.15 -22.53
C GLY A 92 -5.52 45.02 -22.96
N PRO A 93 -4.24 45.13 -22.58
CA PRO A 93 -3.17 44.28 -23.08
C PRO A 93 -3.24 42.82 -22.66
N PHE A 94 -4.05 42.48 -21.65
CA PHE A 94 -4.26 41.11 -21.19
C PHE A 94 -5.57 40.50 -21.72
N GLN A 95 -6.64 41.29 -21.84
CA GLN A 95 -7.95 40.80 -22.28
C GLN A 95 -8.01 40.64 -23.79
N LEU A 96 -7.39 41.56 -24.54
CA LEU A 96 -7.48 41.55 -25.99
C LEU A 96 -6.76 40.33 -26.61
N PRO A 97 -5.53 39.95 -26.19
CA PRO A 97 -4.93 38.70 -26.64
C PRO A 97 -5.75 37.48 -26.20
N PHE A 98 -6.32 37.47 -24.99
CA PHE A 98 -7.18 36.36 -24.55
C PHE A 98 -8.36 36.11 -25.51
N TRP A 99 -9.07 37.16 -25.93
CA TRP A 99 -10.17 37.06 -26.90
C TRP A 99 -9.69 36.71 -28.31
N ALA A 100 -8.49 37.16 -28.70
CA ALA A 100 -7.88 36.82 -29.98
C ALA A 100 -7.65 35.30 -30.14
N MET A 101 -7.45 34.55 -29.05
CA MET A 101 -7.39 33.08 -29.11
C MET A 101 -8.69 32.48 -29.68
N PHE A 102 -9.84 33.07 -29.36
CA PHE A 102 -11.16 32.65 -29.85
C PHE A 102 -11.53 33.25 -31.21
N GLY A 103 -10.60 33.97 -31.84
CA GLY A 103 -10.78 34.58 -33.17
C GLY A 103 -11.27 36.02 -33.16
N GLU A 104 -11.44 36.62 -31.99
CA GLU A 104 -11.83 38.03 -31.85
C GLU A 104 -10.59 38.90 -31.69
N PHE A 105 -10.02 39.35 -32.82
CA PHE A 105 -8.74 40.06 -32.82
C PHE A 105 -8.85 41.54 -32.43
N GLY A 106 -10.01 42.18 -32.62
CA GLY A 106 -10.21 43.61 -32.28
C GLY A 106 -9.06 44.48 -32.80
N GLU A 107 -8.51 45.34 -31.95
CA GLU A 107 -7.37 46.22 -32.26
C GLU A 107 -6.03 45.47 -32.53
N LEU A 108 -5.92 44.15 -32.28
CA LEU A 108 -4.74 43.38 -32.71
C LEU A 108 -4.65 43.25 -34.24
N SER A 109 -5.73 43.44 -34.99
CA SER A 109 -5.64 43.50 -36.47
C SER A 109 -4.68 44.59 -36.92
N ASP A 110 -4.62 45.69 -36.18
CA ASP A 110 -3.84 46.88 -36.53
C ASP A 110 -2.33 46.64 -36.34
N VAL A 111 -1.94 45.64 -35.54
CA VAL A 111 -0.55 45.14 -35.47
C VAL A 111 -0.08 44.68 -36.85
N SER A 112 -0.97 44.08 -37.65
CA SER A 112 -0.64 43.61 -38.99
C SER A 112 -0.61 44.73 -40.04
N GLU A 113 -1.35 45.82 -39.79
CA GLU A 113 -1.43 46.97 -40.71
C GLU A 113 -0.35 48.04 -40.45
N HIS A 114 0.01 48.27 -39.18
CA HIS A 114 0.96 49.31 -38.77
C HIS A 114 2.27 48.76 -38.19
N GLY A 115 2.30 47.48 -37.81
CA GLY A 115 3.52 46.83 -37.35
C GLY A 115 4.48 46.54 -38.50
N SER A 116 5.78 46.61 -38.23
CA SER A 116 6.78 46.05 -39.16
C SER A 116 6.55 44.53 -39.32
N TRP A 117 7.26 43.89 -40.25
CA TRP A 117 7.20 42.43 -40.45
C TRP A 117 7.35 41.61 -39.13
N ALA A 118 8.04 42.17 -38.13
CA ALA A 118 8.22 41.57 -36.82
C ALA A 118 6.91 41.48 -36.01
N GLY A 119 6.00 42.45 -36.14
CA GLY A 119 4.70 42.45 -35.48
C GLY A 119 3.77 41.40 -36.05
N THR A 120 3.68 41.33 -37.37
CA THR A 120 2.95 40.27 -38.08
C THR A 120 3.51 38.89 -37.72
N ALA A 121 4.85 38.73 -37.69
CA ALA A 121 5.47 37.47 -37.29
C ALA A 121 5.16 37.07 -35.84
N LEU A 122 5.18 38.02 -34.90
CA LEU A 122 4.84 37.77 -33.50
C LEU A 122 3.38 37.34 -33.34
N LEU A 123 2.45 37.96 -34.08
CA LEU A 123 1.03 37.60 -34.06
C LEU A 123 0.82 36.18 -34.61
N TRP A 124 1.51 35.80 -35.69
CA TRP A 124 1.50 34.44 -36.24
C TRP A 124 2.05 33.39 -35.25
N ILE A 125 3.15 33.72 -34.57
CA ILE A 125 3.71 32.84 -33.53
C ILE A 125 2.73 32.70 -32.37
N TYR A 126 2.12 33.81 -31.94
CA TYR A 126 1.12 33.82 -30.88
C TYR A 126 -0.08 32.93 -31.21
N THR A 127 -0.68 33.09 -32.40
CA THR A 127 -1.85 32.29 -32.81
C THR A 127 -1.49 30.81 -33.00
N PHE A 128 -0.32 30.51 -33.57
CA PHE A 128 0.16 29.14 -33.70
C PHE A 128 0.36 28.47 -32.33
N VAL A 129 1.05 29.14 -31.41
CA VAL A 129 1.32 28.60 -30.07
C VAL A 129 0.03 28.46 -29.25
N SER A 130 -0.84 29.48 -29.26
CA SER A 130 -2.06 29.48 -28.45
C SER A 130 -3.15 28.54 -28.98
N GLN A 131 -3.29 28.36 -30.29
CA GLN A 131 -4.33 27.51 -30.86
C GLN A 131 -3.86 26.07 -31.10
N VAL A 132 -2.66 25.88 -31.66
CA VAL A 132 -2.19 24.55 -32.05
C VAL A 132 -1.53 23.84 -30.87
N LEU A 133 -0.62 24.48 -30.15
CA LEU A 133 0.11 23.80 -29.08
C LEU A 133 -0.75 23.62 -27.83
N MET A 134 -1.41 24.68 -27.36
CA MET A 134 -2.14 24.62 -26.08
C MET A 134 -3.35 23.68 -26.13
N VAL A 135 -4.17 23.73 -27.19
CA VAL A 135 -5.33 22.83 -27.32
C VAL A 135 -4.89 21.38 -27.44
N ASN A 136 -3.84 21.09 -28.21
CA ASN A 136 -3.32 19.73 -28.35
C ASN A 136 -2.74 19.18 -27.03
N LEU A 137 -2.06 20.02 -26.25
CA LEU A 137 -1.58 19.63 -24.92
C LEU A 137 -2.74 19.37 -23.95
N LEU A 138 -3.78 20.22 -23.96
CA LEU A 138 -4.96 20.02 -23.12
C LEU A 138 -5.68 18.71 -23.49
N ILE A 139 -5.88 18.45 -24.79
CA ILE A 139 -6.50 17.20 -25.26
C ILE A 139 -5.66 15.99 -24.83
N ALA A 140 -4.33 16.05 -24.95
CA ALA A 140 -3.45 14.96 -24.58
C ALA A 140 -3.53 14.63 -23.08
N MET A 141 -3.41 15.63 -22.21
CA MET A 141 -3.50 15.46 -20.75
C MET A 141 -4.88 14.92 -20.34
N MET A 142 -5.95 15.55 -20.84
CA MET A 142 -7.33 15.13 -20.52
C MET A 142 -7.62 13.71 -21.03
N THR A 143 -7.05 13.30 -22.16
CA THR A 143 -7.23 11.95 -22.69
C THR A 143 -6.53 10.91 -21.81
N GLU A 144 -5.30 11.17 -21.38
CA GLU A 144 -4.57 10.27 -20.47
C GLU A 144 -5.32 10.08 -19.15
N THR A 145 -5.72 11.19 -18.51
CA THR A 145 -6.47 11.15 -17.26
C THR A 145 -7.85 10.49 -17.43
N TYR A 146 -8.57 10.78 -18.52
CA TYR A 146 -9.84 10.14 -18.82
C TYR A 146 -9.70 8.61 -18.90
N GLN A 147 -8.68 8.09 -19.58
CA GLN A 147 -8.48 6.65 -19.71
C GLN A 147 -8.10 6.00 -18.37
N ASN A 148 -7.25 6.66 -17.59
CA ASN A 148 -6.81 6.17 -16.28
C ASN A 148 -7.98 6.10 -15.28
N ILE A 149 -8.81 7.14 -15.24
CA ILE A 149 -9.93 7.23 -14.30
C ILE A 149 -11.08 6.33 -14.75
N LYS A 150 -11.39 6.27 -16.05
CA LYS A 150 -12.49 5.45 -16.57
C LYS A 150 -12.40 3.98 -16.18
N GLN A 151 -11.19 3.42 -16.04
CA GLN A 151 -11.00 2.03 -15.62
C GLN A 151 -11.50 1.76 -14.19
N ASN A 152 -11.43 2.77 -13.30
CA ASN A 152 -11.79 2.64 -11.88
C ASN A 152 -13.01 3.48 -11.49
N ALA A 153 -13.59 4.25 -12.42
CA ALA A 153 -14.61 5.25 -12.13
C ALA A 153 -15.91 4.66 -11.58
N ASP A 154 -16.25 3.41 -11.92
CA ASP A 154 -17.45 2.74 -11.39
C ASP A 154 -17.29 2.43 -9.89
N ASP A 155 -16.10 2.02 -9.46
CA ASP A 155 -15.83 1.72 -8.05
C ASP A 155 -15.68 3.01 -7.22
N GLU A 156 -15.04 4.04 -7.80
CA GLU A 156 -14.97 5.35 -7.17
C GLU A 156 -16.37 5.97 -7.02
N TRP A 157 -17.22 5.84 -8.03
CA TRP A 157 -18.61 6.28 -7.96
C TRP A 157 -19.40 5.55 -6.88
N LYS A 158 -19.27 4.21 -6.77
CA LYS A 158 -19.92 3.42 -5.70
C LYS A 158 -19.50 3.92 -4.32
N PHE A 159 -18.21 4.18 -4.12
CA PHE A 159 -17.70 4.67 -2.84
C PHE A 159 -18.24 6.06 -2.50
N ARG A 160 -18.16 7.01 -3.45
CA ARG A 160 -18.71 8.37 -3.27
C ARG A 160 -20.22 8.36 -3.02
N ARG A 161 -20.96 7.46 -3.68
CA ARG A 161 -22.41 7.31 -3.48
C ARG A 161 -22.75 6.90 -2.05
N VAL A 162 -21.95 6.05 -1.41
CA VAL A 162 -22.22 5.62 -0.02
C VAL A 162 -22.21 6.81 0.94
N PHE A 163 -21.24 7.72 0.84
CA PHE A 163 -21.19 8.92 1.70
C PHE A 163 -22.39 9.83 1.49
N ILE A 164 -22.79 10.03 0.24
CA ILE A 164 -23.94 10.90 -0.06
C ILE A 164 -25.22 10.26 0.48
N VAL A 165 -25.38 8.95 0.32
CA VAL A 165 -26.53 8.22 0.88
C VAL A 165 -26.53 8.29 2.41
N ASP A 166 -25.38 8.14 3.05
CA ASP A 166 -25.23 8.27 4.51
C ASP A 166 -25.60 9.67 4.99
N GLU A 167 -25.13 10.72 4.29
CA GLU A 167 -25.47 12.11 4.60
C GLU A 167 -26.99 12.37 4.49
N PHE A 168 -27.63 11.88 3.42
CA PHE A 168 -29.08 12.01 3.23
C PHE A 168 -29.88 11.19 4.26
N MET A 169 -29.36 10.04 4.71
CA MET A 169 -30.01 9.22 5.72
C MET A 169 -29.84 9.78 7.14
N GLY A 170 -28.69 10.36 7.45
CA GLY A 170 -28.33 10.82 8.80
C GLY A 170 -28.67 12.29 9.09
N THR A 171 -28.72 13.15 8.07
CA THR A 171 -28.73 14.63 8.28
C THR A 171 -29.96 15.30 7.69
N VAL A 172 -30.56 14.75 6.64
CA VAL A 172 -31.69 15.37 5.95
C VAL A 172 -32.99 14.88 6.56
N TYR A 173 -33.61 15.73 7.38
CA TYR A 173 -35.02 15.55 7.78
C TYR A 173 -35.85 15.21 6.56
N HIS A 174 -36.78 14.25 6.69
CA HIS A 174 -37.64 13.78 5.60
C HIS A 174 -38.49 14.87 4.92
N TRP A 175 -38.40 16.12 5.37
CA TRP A 175 -39.13 17.27 4.88
C TRP A 175 -38.29 18.07 3.88
N PRO A 176 -38.80 18.37 2.68
CA PRO A 176 -38.09 19.22 1.72
C PRO A 176 -37.92 20.65 2.27
N ALA A 177 -36.82 21.32 1.92
CA ALA A 177 -36.70 22.77 2.14
C ALA A 177 -37.84 23.47 1.38
N PRO A 178 -38.63 24.42 1.97
CA PRO A 178 -38.43 25.23 3.18
C PRO A 178 -39.07 24.69 4.48
N PHE A 179 -39.75 23.54 4.43
CA PHE A 179 -40.56 23.02 5.55
C PHE A 179 -39.74 22.39 6.68
N SER A 180 -38.43 22.25 6.49
CA SER A 180 -37.48 21.79 7.52
C SER A 180 -37.20 22.85 8.59
N LEU A 181 -37.39 24.15 8.31
CA LEU A 181 -37.04 25.24 9.23
C LEU A 181 -37.85 25.24 10.54
N PRO A 182 -39.18 25.07 10.55
CA PRO A 182 -39.95 25.00 11.80
C PRO A 182 -39.55 23.80 12.67
N VAL A 183 -39.22 22.67 12.04
CA VAL A 183 -38.79 21.45 12.75
C VAL A 183 -37.44 21.66 13.43
N LEU A 184 -36.50 22.28 12.72
CA LEU A 184 -35.17 22.60 13.24
C LEU A 184 -35.23 23.63 14.37
N LEU A 185 -36.14 24.60 14.29
CA LEU A 185 -36.41 25.55 15.37
C LEU A 185 -36.93 24.83 16.63
N CYS A 186 -37.89 23.92 16.49
CA CYS A 186 -38.41 23.13 17.60
C CYS A 186 -37.33 22.28 18.28
N GLN A 187 -36.43 21.68 17.51
CA GLN A 187 -35.32 20.89 18.04
C GLN A 187 -34.26 21.76 18.72
N LEU A 188 -33.94 22.92 18.16
CA LEU A 188 -33.03 23.88 18.79
C LEU A 188 -33.59 24.36 20.13
N LEU A 189 -34.90 24.61 20.21
CA LEU A 189 -35.60 24.95 21.46
C LEU A 189 -35.61 23.77 22.46
N ASN A 190 -35.76 22.54 21.99
CA ASN A 190 -35.70 21.34 22.85
C ASN A 190 -34.28 21.08 23.36
N GLY A 191 -33.25 21.29 22.52
CA GLY A 191 -31.83 21.22 22.90
C GLY A 191 -31.47 22.30 23.92
N MET A 192 -31.96 23.54 23.75
CA MET A 192 -31.81 24.62 24.75
C MET A 192 -32.51 24.30 26.08
N ARG A 193 -33.57 23.49 26.06
CA ARG A 193 -34.29 23.01 27.25
C ARG A 193 -33.65 21.77 27.89
N GLY A 194 -32.50 21.30 27.38
CA GLY A 194 -31.82 20.10 27.87
C GLY A 194 -32.56 18.80 27.56
N ILE A 195 -33.59 18.85 26.70
CA ILE A 195 -34.31 17.66 26.24
C ILE A 195 -33.54 17.12 25.04
N GLN A 196 -32.70 16.11 25.26
CA GLN A 196 -32.13 15.32 24.16
C GLN A 196 -33.27 14.53 23.50
N VAL A 197 -33.88 15.14 22.49
CA VAL A 197 -34.68 14.38 21.52
C VAL A 197 -33.67 13.64 20.68
N GLY A 198 -33.38 12.39 21.06
CA GLY A 198 -32.66 11.48 20.17
C GLY A 198 -33.40 11.45 18.85
N VAL A 199 -32.76 11.90 17.77
CA VAL A 199 -33.21 11.53 16.45
C VAL A 199 -32.99 10.03 16.39
N ASP A 200 -34.06 9.25 16.32
CA ASP A 200 -33.97 7.82 16.03
C ASP A 200 -33.35 7.69 14.64
N ILE A 201 -32.02 7.67 14.58
CA ILE A 201 -31.29 7.31 13.37
C ILE A 201 -31.80 5.90 13.06
N PRO A 202 -32.35 5.66 11.85
CA PRO A 202 -32.80 4.33 11.49
C PRO A 202 -31.65 3.35 11.77
N ASP A 203 -31.91 2.32 12.57
CA ASP A 203 -31.00 1.23 12.95
C ASP A 203 -30.31 0.53 11.74
N LEU A 204 -30.57 0.97 10.51
CA LEU A 204 -30.09 0.45 9.24
C LEU A 204 -28.56 0.55 9.04
N LEU A 205 -27.91 1.59 9.56
CA LEU A 205 -26.46 1.82 9.35
C LEU A 205 -25.60 1.38 10.53
N THR A 206 -26.21 1.22 11.71
CA THR A 206 -25.55 0.62 12.88
C THR A 206 -25.71 -0.89 12.82
N TYR A 207 -24.66 -1.59 12.36
CA TYR A 207 -24.60 -3.04 12.52
C TYR A 207 -24.54 -3.37 14.02
N LYS A 208 -25.66 -3.79 14.60
CA LYS A 208 -25.70 -4.33 15.96
C LYS A 208 -25.02 -5.69 15.93
N LEU A 209 -23.91 -5.80 16.65
CA LEU A 209 -23.21 -7.08 16.87
C LEU A 209 -24.23 -8.12 17.37
N PRO A 210 -24.28 -9.32 16.78
CA PRO A 210 -25.24 -10.34 17.19
C PRO A 210 -25.05 -10.68 18.66
N THR A 211 -26.07 -10.43 19.47
CA THR A 211 -26.09 -10.84 20.88
C THR A 211 -26.40 -12.32 21.06
N ASP A 212 -26.94 -12.98 20.03
CA ASP A 212 -27.22 -14.42 20.03
C ASP A 212 -26.07 -15.23 19.39
N SER A 213 -25.58 -16.22 20.12
CA SER A 213 -24.58 -17.21 19.69
C SER A 213 -24.94 -17.92 18.38
N LYS A 214 -26.23 -18.08 18.07
CA LYS A 214 -26.69 -18.75 16.84
C LYS A 214 -26.44 -17.93 15.58
N GLU A 215 -26.74 -16.63 15.62
CA GLU A 215 -26.46 -15.72 14.50
C GLU A 215 -24.95 -15.57 14.27
N ALA A 216 -24.17 -15.43 15.35
CA ALA A 216 -22.71 -15.35 15.26
C ALA A 216 -22.09 -16.62 14.64
N ASN A 217 -22.61 -17.80 15.00
CA ASN A 217 -22.18 -19.07 14.40
C ASN A 217 -22.57 -19.20 12.92
N LYS A 218 -23.71 -18.62 12.52
CA LYS A 218 -24.14 -18.58 11.12
C LYS A 218 -23.21 -17.70 10.27
N GLU A 219 -22.86 -16.51 10.76
CA GLU A 219 -21.88 -15.62 10.11
C GLU A 219 -20.50 -16.26 10.02
N LEU A 220 -20.04 -16.95 11.08
CA LEU A 220 -18.80 -17.71 11.08
C LEU A 220 -18.80 -18.82 10.01
N HIS A 221 -19.92 -19.54 9.87
CA HIS A 221 -20.07 -20.58 8.85
C HIS A 221 -20.04 -20.00 7.42
N ILE A 222 -20.66 -18.84 7.20
CA ILE A 222 -20.62 -18.13 5.91
C ILE A 222 -19.18 -17.70 5.58
N LEU A 223 -18.47 -17.13 6.55
CA LEU A 223 -17.06 -16.75 6.41
C LEU A 223 -16.15 -17.95 6.10
N GLN A 224 -16.32 -19.06 6.81
CA GLN A 224 -15.57 -20.30 6.54
C GLN A 224 -15.86 -20.84 5.14
N HIS A 225 -17.13 -20.86 4.73
CA HIS A 225 -17.53 -21.27 3.39
C HIS A 225 -16.89 -20.37 2.32
N TRP A 226 -16.94 -19.05 2.49
CA TRP A 226 -16.34 -18.08 1.59
C TRP A 226 -14.81 -18.22 1.49
N LEU A 227 -14.12 -18.40 2.63
CA LEU A 227 -12.67 -18.65 2.67
C LEU A 227 -12.30 -19.93 1.92
N SER A 228 -13.09 -20.99 2.10
CA SER A 228 -12.88 -22.27 1.41
C SER A 228 -13.12 -22.16 -0.10
N ALA A 229 -14.13 -21.40 -0.54
CA ALA A 229 -14.41 -21.13 -1.95
C ALA A 229 -13.29 -20.29 -2.57
N ARG A 230 -12.83 -19.24 -1.90
CA ARG A 230 -11.71 -18.40 -2.36
C ARG A 230 -10.39 -19.16 -2.44
N ALA A 231 -10.16 -20.12 -1.54
CA ALA A 231 -9.01 -21.01 -1.62
C ALA A 231 -9.09 -21.95 -2.83
N LYS A 232 -10.30 -22.45 -3.17
CA LYS A 232 -10.56 -23.25 -4.39
C LYS A 232 -10.37 -22.42 -5.65
N ASP A 233 -10.86 -21.18 -5.71
CA ASP A 233 -10.68 -20.30 -6.87
C ASP A 233 -9.21 -19.94 -7.10
N LYS A 234 -8.45 -19.66 -6.03
CA LYS A 234 -6.99 -19.47 -6.14
C LYS A 234 -6.27 -20.73 -6.60
N LYS A 235 -6.77 -21.91 -6.24
CA LYS A 235 -6.24 -23.18 -6.71
C LYS A 235 -6.57 -23.40 -8.19
N ALA A 236 -7.81 -23.14 -8.60
CA ALA A 236 -8.27 -23.22 -9.98
C ALA A 236 -7.55 -22.22 -10.89
N ASP A 237 -7.30 -20.98 -10.43
CA ASP A 237 -6.52 -19.98 -11.16
C ASP A 237 -5.05 -20.38 -11.29
N ARG A 238 -4.47 -21.01 -10.27
CA ARG A 238 -3.11 -21.61 -10.36
C ARG A 238 -3.07 -22.79 -11.34
N GLU A 239 -4.08 -23.64 -11.33
CA GLU A 239 -4.21 -24.79 -12.24
C GLU A 239 -4.44 -24.32 -13.68
N ALA A 240 -5.28 -23.31 -13.91
CA ALA A 240 -5.52 -22.71 -15.22
C ALA A 240 -4.26 -22.01 -15.77
N LYS A 241 -3.53 -21.28 -14.92
CA LYS A 241 -2.23 -20.69 -15.30
C LYS A 241 -1.18 -21.78 -15.59
N MET A 242 -1.16 -22.88 -14.82
CA MET A 242 -0.31 -24.03 -15.14
C MET A 242 -0.68 -24.65 -16.49
N LEU A 243 -1.97 -24.84 -16.78
CA LEU A 243 -2.44 -25.41 -18.05
C LEU A 243 -2.07 -24.50 -19.23
N THR A 244 -2.27 -23.19 -19.09
CA THR A 244 -1.91 -22.19 -20.11
C THR A 244 -0.39 -22.15 -20.35
N ASN A 245 0.40 -22.28 -19.27
CA ASN A 245 1.86 -22.34 -19.37
C ASN A 245 2.33 -23.67 -19.97
N GLN A 246 1.65 -24.79 -19.69
CA GLN A 246 1.90 -26.08 -20.32
C GLN A 246 1.56 -26.05 -21.81
N ASP A 247 0.44 -25.46 -22.20
CA ASP A 247 0.05 -25.28 -23.60
C ASP A 247 1.04 -24.35 -24.34
N LEU A 248 1.48 -23.28 -23.70
CA LEU A 248 2.51 -22.38 -24.25
C LEU A 248 3.86 -23.10 -24.38
N MET A 249 4.22 -23.95 -23.42
CA MET A 249 5.44 -24.76 -23.47
C MET A 249 5.33 -25.82 -24.57
N LEU A 250 4.19 -26.49 -24.73
CA LEU A 250 3.90 -27.41 -25.82
C LEU A 250 3.99 -26.72 -27.18
N LYS A 251 3.46 -25.51 -27.30
CA LYS A 251 3.54 -24.71 -28.52
C LYS A 251 4.99 -24.33 -28.84
N LYS A 252 5.76 -23.88 -27.84
CA LYS A 252 7.20 -23.61 -28.00
C LYS A 252 8.02 -24.88 -28.28
N MET A 253 7.61 -26.03 -27.76
CA MET A 253 8.22 -27.32 -28.06
C MET A 253 7.86 -27.80 -29.47
N LEU A 254 6.66 -27.52 -29.96
CA LEU A 254 6.24 -27.80 -31.34
C LEU A 254 7.00 -26.89 -32.32
N GLU A 255 7.10 -25.59 -32.04
CA GLU A 255 7.96 -24.66 -32.79
C GLU A 255 9.44 -25.08 -32.72
N GLY A 256 9.88 -25.57 -31.55
CA GLY A 256 11.19 -26.19 -31.34
C GLY A 256 11.38 -27.51 -32.12
N GLN A 257 10.31 -28.26 -32.36
CA GLN A 257 10.34 -29.49 -33.15
C GLN A 257 10.31 -29.21 -34.65
N GLU A 258 9.61 -28.17 -35.11
CA GLU A 258 9.68 -27.71 -36.49
C GLU A 258 11.09 -27.21 -36.81
N THR A 259 11.70 -26.41 -35.93
CA THR A 259 13.09 -25.98 -36.09
C THR A 259 14.09 -27.14 -35.98
N MET A 260 13.87 -28.09 -35.07
CA MET A 260 14.64 -29.34 -35.03
C MET A 260 14.40 -30.23 -36.25
N PHE A 261 13.23 -30.21 -36.87
CA PHE A 261 12.91 -30.97 -38.08
C PHE A 261 13.63 -30.37 -39.28
N GLU A 262 13.65 -29.05 -39.42
CA GLU A 262 14.48 -28.34 -40.40
C GLU A 262 15.97 -28.63 -40.18
N MET A 263 16.42 -28.62 -38.93
CA MET A 263 17.80 -28.94 -38.55
C MET A 263 18.12 -30.42 -38.78
N LYS A 264 17.16 -31.32 -38.59
CA LYS A 264 17.30 -32.76 -38.85
C LYS A 264 17.31 -33.06 -40.35
N GLN A 265 16.57 -32.31 -41.16
CA GLN A 265 16.65 -32.37 -42.63
C GLN A 265 18.03 -31.92 -43.12
N GLN A 266 18.64 -30.93 -42.45
CA GLN A 266 20.02 -30.51 -42.68
C GLN A 266 21.06 -31.56 -42.20
N ILE A 267 20.77 -32.31 -41.13
CA ILE A 267 21.64 -33.36 -40.59
C ILE A 267 21.51 -34.67 -41.39
N GLU A 268 20.34 -35.01 -41.91
CA GLU A 268 20.11 -36.19 -42.77
C GLU A 268 20.72 -36.04 -44.17
N ALA A 269 21.17 -34.84 -44.55
CA ALA A 269 22.05 -34.61 -45.70
C ALA A 269 23.52 -35.03 -45.46
N ILE A 270 23.85 -35.52 -44.26
CA ILE A 270 25.19 -36.00 -43.88
C ILE A 270 25.21 -37.54 -44.00
N PRO A 271 26.12 -38.15 -44.78
CA PRO A 271 26.08 -39.57 -45.07
C PRO A 271 26.14 -40.49 -43.85
N ALA A 272 25.25 -41.46 -43.90
CA ALA A 272 24.95 -42.50 -42.93
C ALA A 272 26.12 -43.41 -42.54
N ALA A 273 26.45 -43.42 -41.26
CA ALA A 273 27.00 -44.60 -40.60
C ALA A 273 26.84 -44.48 -39.09
N THR A 274 25.65 -44.79 -38.54
CA THR A 274 25.50 -45.72 -37.39
C THR A 274 24.07 -45.77 -36.86
N ARG A 275 23.55 -47.01 -36.89
CA ARG A 275 22.83 -47.72 -35.81
C ARG A 275 21.50 -47.14 -35.32
N SER A 276 20.36 -47.79 -35.59
CA SER A 276 19.88 -49.14 -35.22
C SER A 276 19.14 -49.19 -33.88
N ASP A 277 17.87 -49.58 -34.00
CA ASP A 277 17.08 -50.49 -33.15
C ASP A 277 16.12 -49.94 -32.08
N GLY A 278 14.85 -50.36 -32.27
CA GLY A 278 13.90 -50.77 -31.22
C GLY A 278 12.82 -49.74 -30.86
N GLN A 279 11.75 -49.54 -31.64
CA GLN A 279 10.49 -50.34 -31.64
C GLN A 279 10.01 -50.80 -30.25
N ALA A 280 8.92 -50.22 -29.72
CA ALA A 280 7.53 -50.67 -29.91
C ALA A 280 7.06 -51.38 -28.62
N ALA A 281 5.81 -51.37 -28.14
CA ALA A 281 4.54 -50.89 -28.66
C ALA A 281 3.45 -51.18 -27.60
N ARG A 282 2.36 -50.37 -27.61
CA ARG A 282 0.93 -50.78 -27.61
C ARG A 282 0.38 -51.56 -26.39
N ARG A 283 -0.93 -51.58 -26.06
CA ARG A 283 -2.18 -50.84 -26.34
C ARG A 283 -3.22 -51.52 -25.43
N SER A 284 -4.20 -50.75 -24.95
CA SER A 284 -5.60 -51.12 -24.60
C SER A 284 -6.24 -52.08 -25.64
N PRO A 285 -7.41 -52.78 -25.46
CA PRO A 285 -8.74 -52.24 -25.06
C PRO A 285 -9.66 -53.30 -24.35
N ILE A 286 -10.94 -53.09 -23.94
CA ILE A 286 -12.25 -53.11 -24.67
C ILE A 286 -13.35 -53.14 -23.54
N LYS A 287 -14.35 -52.23 -23.49
CA LYS A 287 -15.82 -52.34 -23.80
C LYS A 287 -16.54 -53.63 -23.26
N LEU A 288 -17.80 -53.68 -22.83
CA LEU A 288 -18.96 -52.78 -22.72
C LEU A 288 -20.00 -53.41 -21.75
N PHE A 289 -20.90 -52.56 -21.26
CA PHE A 289 -22.09 -52.74 -20.40
C PHE A 289 -23.12 -53.84 -20.77
N SER A 290 -23.80 -54.38 -19.74
CA SER A 290 -25.27 -54.25 -19.61
C SER A 290 -25.78 -54.50 -18.17
N SER A 291 -26.75 -53.65 -17.79
CA SER A 291 -27.78 -53.71 -16.74
C SER A 291 -28.09 -55.09 -16.13
N THR A 292 -28.37 -55.26 -14.84
CA THR A 292 -29.40 -54.60 -14.03
C THR A 292 -29.07 -54.82 -12.54
N THR A 293 -29.28 -53.79 -11.73
CA THR A 293 -28.99 -53.65 -10.29
C THR A 293 -29.27 -54.91 -9.45
N SER A 294 -28.19 -55.54 -8.98
CA SER A 294 -28.21 -56.64 -8.00
C SER A 294 -27.04 -56.47 -7.03
N ALA A 295 -27.06 -57.23 -5.93
CA ALA A 295 -26.32 -57.15 -4.65
C ALA A 295 -24.86 -56.63 -4.58
N ASP A 296 -24.16 -56.43 -5.70
CA ASP A 296 -22.83 -55.84 -5.75
C ASP A 296 -22.80 -54.32 -5.58
N GLU A 297 -23.85 -53.57 -5.94
CA GLU A 297 -23.90 -52.11 -5.67
C GLU A 297 -23.89 -51.81 -4.16
N ALA A 298 -24.52 -52.68 -3.36
CA ALA A 298 -24.49 -52.60 -1.90
C ALA A 298 -23.13 -53.02 -1.30
N ALA A 299 -22.42 -53.96 -1.93
CA ALA A 299 -21.07 -54.35 -1.54
C ALA A 299 -20.03 -53.28 -1.94
N GLN A 300 -20.25 -52.59 -3.05
CA GLN A 300 -19.42 -51.50 -3.55
C GLN A 300 -19.63 -50.22 -2.72
N LEU A 301 -20.87 -49.94 -2.27
CA LEU A 301 -21.13 -48.85 -1.33
C LEU A 301 -20.52 -49.11 0.05
N ARG A 302 -20.51 -50.37 0.53
CA ARG A 302 -19.84 -50.76 1.78
C ARG A 302 -18.32 -50.69 1.68
N ARG A 303 -17.72 -51.15 0.58
CA ARG A 303 -16.29 -50.97 0.30
C ARG A 303 -15.91 -49.50 0.15
N LEU A 304 -16.75 -48.68 -0.50
CA LEU A 304 -16.56 -47.23 -0.61
C LEU A 304 -16.73 -46.52 0.73
N LEU A 305 -17.60 -47.01 1.63
CA LEU A 305 -17.74 -46.49 2.98
C LEU A 305 -16.56 -46.90 3.87
N GLU A 306 -16.01 -48.10 3.72
CA GLU A 306 -14.80 -48.54 4.42
C GLU A 306 -13.53 -47.84 3.88
N ASP A 307 -13.41 -47.66 2.55
CA ASP A 307 -12.36 -46.84 1.95
C ASP A 307 -12.55 -45.35 2.27
N ALA A 308 -13.79 -44.85 2.36
CA ALA A 308 -14.04 -43.48 2.80
C ALA A 308 -13.77 -43.31 4.29
N ARG A 309 -13.99 -44.33 5.13
CA ARG A 309 -13.66 -44.30 6.58
C ARG A 309 -12.17 -44.47 6.81
N HIS A 310 -11.48 -45.24 5.98
CA HIS A 310 -10.02 -45.33 5.96
C HIS A 310 -9.38 -44.06 5.37
N GLN A 311 -9.96 -43.46 4.32
CA GLN A 311 -9.54 -42.17 3.78
C GLN A 311 -9.93 -40.99 4.66
N LEU A 312 -11.03 -41.05 5.44
CA LEU A 312 -11.35 -40.07 6.47
C LEU A 312 -10.47 -40.27 7.70
N SER A 313 -10.12 -41.49 8.10
CA SER A 313 -9.15 -41.71 9.18
C SER A 313 -7.76 -41.26 8.77
N LEU A 314 -7.33 -41.51 7.52
CA LEU A 314 -6.06 -41.04 6.96
C LEU A 314 -6.09 -39.52 6.70
N LYS A 315 -7.22 -38.96 6.23
CA LYS A 315 -7.40 -37.51 6.08
C LYS A 315 -7.61 -36.80 7.39
N ASP A 316 -8.19 -37.40 8.42
CA ASP A 316 -8.27 -36.79 9.75
C ASP A 316 -6.91 -36.89 10.44
N THR A 317 -6.10 -37.91 10.14
CA THR A 317 -4.70 -37.94 10.57
C THR A 317 -3.86 -36.93 9.78
N GLU A 318 -4.07 -36.77 8.46
CA GLU A 318 -3.41 -35.76 7.62
C GLU A 318 -3.93 -34.34 7.88
N ILE A 319 -5.21 -34.13 8.19
CA ILE A 319 -5.84 -32.83 8.52
C ILE A 319 -5.57 -32.48 9.97
N THR A 320 -5.44 -33.45 10.88
CA THR A 320 -4.90 -33.18 12.22
C THR A 320 -3.41 -32.91 12.12
N GLN A 321 -2.65 -33.58 11.24
CA GLN A 321 -1.26 -33.23 10.93
C GLN A 321 -1.12 -31.92 10.14
N LEU A 322 -2.08 -31.50 9.31
CA LEU A 322 -2.08 -30.26 8.51
C LEU A 322 -2.69 -29.08 9.26
N LYS A 323 -3.62 -29.30 10.21
CA LYS A 323 -4.01 -28.32 11.24
C LYS A 323 -2.91 -28.16 12.26
N LEU A 324 -2.22 -29.25 12.65
CA LEU A 324 -0.94 -29.13 13.35
C LEU A 324 0.08 -28.40 12.48
N ALA A 325 0.20 -28.64 11.18
CA ALA A 325 1.22 -28.00 10.32
C ALA A 325 0.88 -26.58 9.81
N SER A 326 -0.36 -26.11 10.00
CA SER A 326 -0.74 -24.71 9.70
C SER A 326 -0.87 -23.85 10.96
N LEU A 327 -1.08 -24.47 12.13
CA LEU A 327 -0.74 -23.88 13.43
C LEU A 327 0.72 -24.12 13.83
N ALA A 328 1.41 -25.01 13.11
CA ALA A 328 2.85 -25.18 13.18
C ALA A 328 3.50 -24.66 11.89
N HIS A 329 3.84 -23.36 11.91
CA HIS A 329 5.29 -23.17 11.81
C HIS A 329 5.85 -24.07 12.90
N PRO A 330 6.76 -25.04 12.63
CA PRO A 330 7.37 -25.77 13.73
C PRO A 330 7.73 -24.67 14.72
N THR A 331 7.19 -24.73 15.95
CA THR A 331 7.59 -23.83 17.01
C THR A 331 9.04 -24.20 17.21
N LYS A 332 9.87 -23.66 16.32
CA LYS A 332 11.30 -23.80 16.32
C LYS A 332 11.58 -22.93 17.52
N PHE A 333 11.72 -23.61 18.64
CA PHE A 333 12.02 -22.94 19.89
C PHE A 333 13.14 -21.96 19.61
N HIS A 334 13.01 -20.75 20.14
CA HIS A 334 13.98 -19.70 19.91
C HIS A 334 15.39 -20.26 20.19
N GLN A 335 16.26 -20.21 19.20
CA GLN A 335 17.62 -20.75 19.29
C GLN A 335 18.60 -19.63 19.58
N LYS A 336 18.42 -18.47 18.93
CA LYS A 336 19.30 -17.32 19.06
C LYS A 336 19.18 -16.66 20.42
N ALA A 337 17.96 -16.56 20.96
CA ALA A 337 17.71 -16.04 22.30
C ALA A 337 18.34 -16.89 23.43
N ARG A 338 18.69 -18.16 23.18
CA ARG A 338 19.45 -19.03 24.11
C ARG A 338 20.94 -19.10 23.79
N GLY A 339 21.37 -18.43 22.73
CA GLY A 339 22.76 -18.39 22.28
C GLY A 339 23.64 -17.45 23.11
N ARG A 340 24.93 -17.47 22.83
CA ARG A 340 25.89 -16.52 23.41
C ARG A 340 25.76 -15.16 22.75
N HIS A 341 25.85 -14.10 23.55
CA HIS A 341 25.92 -12.72 23.10
C HIS A 341 27.16 -12.05 23.70
N PRO A 342 27.97 -11.29 22.93
CA PRO A 342 29.26 -10.76 23.41
C PRO A 342 29.17 -9.87 24.65
N LEU A 343 28.05 -9.17 24.81
CA LEU A 343 27.82 -8.22 25.90
C LEU A 343 27.02 -8.80 27.07
N TYR A 344 26.57 -10.06 26.98
CA TYR A 344 25.79 -10.69 28.05
C TYR A 344 26.64 -11.65 28.88
N PRO A 345 26.34 -11.81 30.18
CA PRO A 345 26.86 -12.94 30.96
C PRO A 345 26.35 -14.28 30.40
N GLU A 346 27.00 -15.37 30.81
CA GLU A 346 26.59 -16.71 30.39
C GLU A 346 25.20 -17.05 30.95
N ARG A 347 24.27 -17.40 30.05
CA ARG A 347 22.89 -17.78 30.38
C ARG A 347 22.83 -19.14 31.05
N GLN A 348 21.82 -19.38 31.89
CA GLN A 348 21.51 -20.74 32.35
C GLN A 348 21.12 -21.60 31.13
N ARG A 349 21.66 -22.82 31.02
CA ARG A 349 21.35 -23.69 29.88
C ARG A 349 19.90 -24.18 29.97
N VAL A 350 19.09 -23.81 28.97
CA VAL A 350 17.72 -24.28 28.81
C VAL A 350 17.66 -25.32 27.69
N GLY A 351 17.35 -26.58 28.03
CA GLY A 351 17.12 -27.64 27.06
C GLY A 351 15.76 -27.51 26.38
N ASP A 352 15.62 -28.05 25.17
CA ASP A 352 14.41 -27.87 24.33
C ASP A 352 13.10 -28.31 25.02
N ASN A 353 13.17 -29.33 25.89
CA ASN A 353 12.02 -29.84 26.63
C ASN A 353 11.56 -28.94 27.78
N ALA A 354 12.37 -27.97 28.20
CA ALA A 354 12.13 -27.10 29.35
C ALA A 354 11.86 -25.64 28.96
N ILE A 355 11.76 -25.34 27.67
CA ILE A 355 11.56 -23.98 27.15
C ILE A 355 10.16 -23.48 27.48
N ASP A 356 9.15 -24.32 27.33
CA ASP A 356 7.76 -23.95 27.55
C ASP A 356 7.47 -23.68 29.04
N TRP A 357 6.93 -22.50 29.35
CA TRP A 357 6.55 -22.10 30.71
C TRP A 357 5.60 -23.08 31.38
N ARG A 358 4.78 -23.81 30.61
CA ARG A 358 3.84 -24.84 31.11
C ARG A 358 4.53 -26.06 31.70
N VAL A 359 5.79 -26.31 31.33
CA VAL A 359 6.60 -27.36 31.93
C VAL A 359 7.15 -26.83 33.27
N PRO A 360 6.78 -27.45 34.41
CA PRO A 360 7.31 -27.06 35.70
C PRO A 360 8.81 -27.33 35.75
N TRP A 361 9.59 -26.35 36.18
CA TRP A 361 11.02 -26.49 36.41
C TRP A 361 11.40 -25.69 37.67
N PRO A 362 11.26 -26.28 38.86
CA PRO A 362 11.50 -25.59 40.13
C PRO A 362 12.96 -25.15 40.31
N GLU A 363 13.92 -25.87 39.71
CA GLU A 363 15.35 -25.56 39.76
C GLU A 363 15.78 -24.52 38.71
N TYR A 364 14.82 -23.90 38.02
CA TYR A 364 15.09 -22.85 37.06
C TYR A 364 15.44 -21.54 37.78
N GLU A 365 16.68 -21.10 37.64
CA GLU A 365 17.23 -19.89 38.27
C GLU A 365 17.97 -19.09 37.18
N PRO A 366 17.21 -18.36 36.34
CA PRO A 366 17.79 -17.62 35.23
C PRO A 366 18.70 -16.50 35.74
N VAL A 367 19.80 -16.25 35.03
CA VAL A 367 20.77 -15.23 35.42
C VAL A 367 20.14 -13.84 35.29
N PRO A 368 20.01 -13.04 36.36
CA PRO A 368 19.45 -11.70 36.27
C PRO A 368 20.48 -10.74 35.66
N TYR A 369 20.09 -10.05 34.59
CA TYR A 369 21.00 -9.11 33.94
C TYR A 369 20.25 -7.97 33.24
N THR A 370 20.61 -6.73 33.61
CA THR A 370 20.29 -5.52 32.87
C THR A 370 21.57 -4.73 32.64
N ALA A 371 21.84 -4.35 31.40
CA ALA A 371 23.06 -3.65 31.02
C ALA A 371 23.12 -2.23 31.63
N ASP A 372 24.31 -1.76 31.94
CA ASP A 372 24.49 -0.43 32.57
C ASP A 372 23.99 0.71 31.68
N VAL A 373 24.06 0.55 30.35
CA VAL A 373 23.50 1.54 29.41
C VAL A 373 21.99 1.65 29.55
N VAL A 374 21.28 0.55 29.80
CA VAL A 374 19.83 0.54 30.03
C VAL A 374 19.51 1.19 31.37
N ARG A 375 20.26 0.87 32.43
CA ARG A 375 20.08 1.46 33.77
C ARG A 375 20.34 2.97 33.77
N LYS A 376 21.36 3.44 33.05
CA LYS A 376 21.70 4.87 32.95
C LYS A 376 20.70 5.66 32.11
N ASN A 377 19.96 5.01 31.21
CA ASN A 377 18.94 5.64 30.37
C ASN A 377 17.51 5.35 30.84
N ASP A 378 17.35 4.93 32.09
CA ASP A 378 16.05 4.81 32.73
C ASP A 378 15.36 6.18 32.75
N ARG A 379 14.16 6.25 32.16
CA ARG A 379 13.40 7.49 31.99
C ARG A 379 13.00 8.16 33.31
N THR A 380 13.06 7.43 34.43
CA THR A 380 12.81 7.96 35.78
C THR A 380 14.07 8.52 36.43
N VAL A 381 15.24 8.11 35.95
CA VAL A 381 16.55 8.54 36.46
C VAL A 381 17.10 9.72 35.65
N VAL A 382 16.92 9.68 34.33
CA VAL A 382 17.39 10.72 33.40
C VAL A 382 16.23 11.27 32.59
N GLN A 383 16.12 12.60 32.55
CA GLN A 383 15.14 13.29 31.71
C GLN A 383 15.40 12.97 30.23
N GLY A 384 14.41 12.38 29.56
CA GLY A 384 14.55 11.93 28.16
C GLY A 384 15.17 10.53 28.01
N GLY A 385 15.33 9.77 29.09
CA GLY A 385 15.73 8.36 29.01
C GLY A 385 14.73 7.53 28.20
N TRP A 386 15.25 6.56 27.44
CA TRP A 386 14.45 5.68 26.54
C TRP A 386 14.08 4.35 27.18
N ALA A 387 14.69 3.99 28.31
CA ALA A 387 14.46 2.72 28.99
C ALA A 387 13.37 2.83 30.06
N ASP A 388 12.64 1.74 30.26
CA ASP A 388 11.64 1.63 31.31
C ASP A 388 12.28 1.73 32.71
N PRO A 389 11.50 2.08 33.76
CA PRO A 389 11.95 1.96 35.13
C PRO A 389 12.35 0.53 35.50
N ALA A 390 13.38 0.39 36.35
CA ALA A 390 13.72 -0.91 36.95
C ALA A 390 12.60 -1.47 37.85
N THR A 391 11.82 -0.59 38.47
CA THR A 391 10.73 -0.97 39.37
C THR A 391 9.44 -1.24 38.59
N LEU A 392 8.97 -2.50 38.57
CA LEU A 392 7.78 -2.90 37.80
C LEU A 392 6.46 -2.26 38.27
N SER A 393 6.37 -1.86 39.55
CA SER A 393 5.13 -1.28 40.08
C SER A 393 4.74 0.05 39.42
N THR A 394 5.72 0.80 38.90
CA THR A 394 5.46 2.07 38.19
C THR A 394 4.90 1.85 36.78
N LEU A 395 4.95 0.63 36.26
CA LEU A 395 4.49 0.27 34.90
C LEU A 395 3.10 -0.37 34.89
N LYS A 396 2.47 -0.57 36.05
CA LYS A 396 1.19 -1.29 36.16
C LYS A 396 0.10 -0.72 35.26
N ASP A 397 0.01 0.60 35.19
CA ASP A 397 -0.99 1.29 34.39
C ASP A 397 -0.66 1.28 32.88
N GLU A 398 0.62 1.11 32.53
CA GLU A 398 1.11 1.08 31.14
C GLU A 398 0.89 -0.28 30.47
N TRP A 399 0.74 -1.36 31.24
CA TRP A 399 0.51 -2.71 30.69
C TRP A 399 -0.73 -2.81 29.80
N ALA A 400 -1.80 -2.07 30.12
CA ALA A 400 -3.02 -2.06 29.31
C ALA A 400 -2.79 -1.47 27.90
N THR A 401 -1.82 -0.58 27.74
CA THR A 401 -1.48 0.05 26.46
C THR A 401 -0.40 -0.70 25.69
N ARG A 402 0.23 -1.69 26.32
CA ARG A 402 1.38 -2.40 25.77
C ARG A 402 0.91 -3.58 24.92
N VAL A 403 1.04 -3.45 23.61
CA VAL A 403 0.58 -4.44 22.64
C VAL A 403 1.70 -5.44 22.31
N SER A 404 1.38 -6.72 22.23
CA SER A 404 2.25 -7.75 21.65
C SER A 404 1.53 -8.38 20.45
N PHE A 405 2.28 -8.69 19.40
CA PHE A 405 1.77 -9.43 18.24
C PHE A 405 1.56 -10.92 18.53
N GLU A 406 2.07 -11.43 19.65
CA GLU A 406 1.92 -12.82 20.09
C GLU A 406 0.69 -13.04 21.00
N GLY A 407 -0.06 -11.98 21.31
CA GLY A 407 -1.28 -12.02 22.10
C GLY A 407 -1.15 -11.33 23.47
N ALA A 408 -1.93 -11.80 24.45
CA ALA A 408 -1.94 -11.21 25.78
C ALA A 408 -0.63 -11.52 26.55
N LEU A 409 -0.10 -10.51 27.25
CA LEU A 409 1.09 -10.66 28.09
C LEU A 409 0.78 -11.53 29.30
N LEU A 410 1.63 -12.53 29.53
CA LEU A 410 1.64 -13.31 30.77
C LEU A 410 2.65 -12.70 31.73
N PHE A 411 2.42 -12.82 33.04
CA PHE A 411 3.28 -12.26 34.07
C PHE A 411 3.66 -13.32 35.10
N ASP A 412 4.86 -13.19 35.67
CA ASP A 412 5.28 -13.99 36.81
C ASP A 412 4.69 -13.47 38.13
N ALA A 413 5.01 -14.14 39.25
CA ALA A 413 4.55 -13.76 40.58
C ALA A 413 5.07 -12.38 41.04
N ALA A 414 6.19 -11.91 40.49
CA ALA A 414 6.75 -10.59 40.76
C ALA A 414 6.13 -9.49 39.89
N GLY A 415 5.27 -9.85 38.93
CA GLY A 415 4.63 -8.95 37.99
C GLY A 415 5.51 -8.59 36.79
N ALA A 416 6.58 -9.35 36.53
CA ALA A 416 7.39 -9.18 35.33
C ALA A 416 6.75 -9.93 34.15
N PRO A 417 6.73 -9.36 32.94
CA PRO A 417 6.20 -10.06 31.77
C PRO A 417 7.03 -11.30 31.46
N LEU A 418 6.38 -12.34 30.92
CA LEU A 418 6.99 -13.59 30.50
C LEU A 418 7.06 -13.65 28.97
N ASN A 419 8.24 -13.99 28.45
CA ASN A 419 8.47 -14.14 27.03
C ASN A 419 7.51 -15.18 26.44
N PRO A 420 6.68 -14.83 25.44
CA PRO A 420 5.64 -15.71 24.91
C PRO A 420 6.20 -16.98 24.24
N ARG A 421 7.49 -17.00 23.89
CA ARG A 421 8.15 -18.15 23.25
C ARG A 421 8.93 -19.03 24.22
N GLY A 422 8.96 -18.70 25.52
CA GLY A 422 9.52 -19.56 26.57
C GLY A 422 10.77 -19.02 27.26
N ARG A 423 11.37 -19.90 28.06
CA ARG A 423 12.58 -19.68 28.86
C ARG A 423 13.82 -19.49 28.00
N THR A 424 14.56 -18.43 28.24
CA THR A 424 15.82 -18.06 27.57
C THR A 424 17.07 -18.36 28.40
N GLY A 425 16.93 -18.46 29.73
CA GLY A 425 18.05 -18.68 30.67
C GLY A 425 18.61 -17.40 31.29
N MET A 426 17.92 -16.27 31.11
CA MET A 426 18.32 -14.95 31.62
C MET A 426 17.07 -14.14 31.93
N SER A 427 17.03 -13.53 33.10
CA SER A 427 15.93 -12.67 33.57
C SER A 427 16.34 -11.20 33.53
N GLU A 428 15.38 -10.31 33.79
CA GLU A 428 15.45 -8.87 33.57
C GLU A 428 15.51 -8.48 32.08
N ARG A 429 15.98 -7.27 31.75
CA ARG A 429 15.83 -6.66 30.41
C ARG A 429 17.02 -6.86 29.47
N GLY A 430 18.18 -7.25 30.00
CA GLY A 430 19.41 -7.31 29.23
C GLY A 430 19.78 -5.94 28.65
N LEU A 431 19.92 -5.87 27.32
CA LEU A 431 20.20 -4.67 26.53
C LEU A 431 18.93 -3.99 25.99
N LEU A 432 17.75 -4.59 26.17
CA LEU A 432 16.50 -4.00 25.70
C LEU A 432 15.99 -2.95 26.69
N GLY A 433 15.38 -1.89 26.18
CA GLY A 433 14.96 -0.76 27.02
C GLY A 433 13.71 -1.05 27.83
N LYS A 434 12.76 -1.77 27.21
CA LYS A 434 11.40 -1.89 27.73
C LYS A 434 11.09 -3.29 28.23
N TRP A 435 10.23 -3.37 29.24
CA TRP A 435 9.34 -4.49 29.64
C TRP A 435 9.74 -5.86 29.19
N GLY A 436 9.03 -6.73 28.48
CA GLY A 436 7.89 -6.69 27.57
C GLY A 436 8.34 -6.78 26.10
N PRO A 437 7.40 -6.64 25.14
CA PRO A 437 7.71 -6.51 23.73
C PRO A 437 8.46 -5.19 23.45
N ASN A 438 9.47 -5.25 22.60
CA ASN A 438 10.23 -4.12 22.06
C ASN A 438 10.04 -4.11 20.54
N HIS A 439 9.34 -3.11 20.02
CA HIS A 439 8.93 -3.07 18.62
C HIS A 439 10.00 -2.45 17.73
N ALA A 440 10.32 -3.13 16.63
CA ALA A 440 11.12 -2.65 15.52
C ALA A 440 10.30 -2.55 14.24
N ALA A 441 10.81 -1.81 13.26
CA ALA A 441 10.23 -1.72 11.93
C ALA A 441 11.32 -1.83 10.86
N ASP A 442 11.20 -2.83 9.99
CA ASP A 442 12.26 -3.20 9.06
C ASP A 442 11.79 -3.10 7.59
N PRO A 443 12.27 -2.12 6.81
CA PRO A 443 12.01 -2.03 5.37
C PRO A 443 12.84 -3.05 4.58
N ILE A 444 12.17 -3.91 3.81
CA ILE A 444 12.80 -4.67 2.73
C ILE A 444 12.60 -3.89 1.43
N VAL A 445 13.67 -3.32 0.88
CA VAL A 445 13.63 -2.62 -0.42
C VAL A 445 14.26 -3.50 -1.48
N THR A 446 13.50 -3.90 -2.51
CA THR A 446 14.01 -4.75 -3.60
C THR A 446 13.91 -4.12 -4.98
N ARG A 447 14.78 -4.56 -5.90
CA ARG A 447 14.73 -4.23 -7.33
C ARG A 447 15.07 -5.44 -8.19
N TRP A 448 14.64 -5.41 -9.44
CA TRP A 448 15.24 -6.24 -10.49
C TRP A 448 16.45 -5.51 -11.04
N HIS A 449 17.59 -6.20 -11.12
CA HIS A 449 18.78 -5.63 -11.75
C HIS A 449 18.50 -5.32 -13.23
N PRO A 450 18.80 -4.11 -13.76
CA PRO A 450 18.42 -3.71 -15.12
C PRO A 450 18.96 -4.61 -16.22
N GLU A 451 20.21 -5.07 -16.11
CA GLU A 451 20.86 -5.92 -17.12
C GLU A 451 20.70 -7.42 -16.86
N THR A 452 21.04 -7.88 -15.66
CA THR A 452 21.04 -9.31 -15.33
C THR A 452 19.67 -9.87 -14.97
N HIS A 453 18.66 -9.01 -14.75
CA HIS A 453 17.32 -9.37 -14.27
C HIS A 453 17.29 -10.21 -12.99
N ARG A 454 18.39 -10.22 -12.22
CA ARG A 454 18.45 -10.88 -10.91
C ARG A 454 17.79 -10.00 -9.84
N LEU A 455 17.10 -10.64 -8.88
CA LEU A 455 16.51 -9.93 -7.75
C LEU A 455 17.62 -9.43 -6.81
N GLN A 456 17.54 -8.15 -6.47
CA GLN A 456 18.44 -7.51 -5.49
C GLN A 456 17.63 -6.87 -4.37
N MET A 457 18.25 -6.77 -3.20
CA MET A 457 17.74 -6.06 -2.02
C MET A 457 18.74 -5.02 -1.53
N VAL A 458 18.27 -3.97 -0.88
CA VAL A 458 19.17 -3.09 -0.12
C VAL A 458 19.58 -3.84 1.15
N ALA A 459 20.89 -3.95 1.37
CA ALA A 459 21.47 -4.52 2.58
C ALA A 459 22.51 -3.57 3.17
N ILE A 460 22.55 -3.50 4.49
CA ILE A 460 23.52 -2.71 5.26
C ILE A 460 24.43 -3.64 6.06
N LYS A 461 25.67 -3.21 6.30
CA LYS A 461 26.62 -3.94 7.14
C LYS A 461 26.73 -3.25 8.49
N ARG A 462 26.20 -3.88 9.52
CA ARG A 462 26.18 -3.31 10.88
C ARG A 462 27.59 -3.03 11.39
N THR A 463 27.79 -1.88 12.04
CA THR A 463 29.07 -1.48 12.64
C THR A 463 29.48 -2.36 13.83
N ASP A 464 28.51 -2.81 14.62
CA ASP A 464 28.72 -3.55 15.87
C ASP A 464 29.22 -4.99 15.68
N THR A 465 28.64 -5.69 14.71
CA THR A 465 28.81 -7.13 14.49
C THR A 465 29.54 -7.43 13.19
N GLY A 466 29.59 -6.47 12.26
CA GLY A 466 30.13 -6.66 10.92
C GLY A 466 29.29 -7.58 10.03
N VAL A 467 28.09 -7.96 10.46
CA VAL A 467 27.17 -8.85 9.75
C VAL A 467 26.22 -8.02 8.85
N TRP A 468 25.88 -8.58 7.68
CA TRP A 468 24.92 -7.96 6.77
C TRP A 468 23.48 -8.13 7.28
N ALA A 469 22.66 -7.09 7.14
CA ALA A 469 21.27 -7.04 7.60
C ALA A 469 20.39 -6.27 6.61
N ILE A 470 19.06 -6.38 6.76
CA ILE A 470 18.14 -5.39 6.19
C ILE A 470 18.26 -4.11 7.01
N PRO A 471 18.00 -2.94 6.42
CA PRO A 471 17.87 -1.73 7.19
C PRO A 471 16.72 -1.84 8.19
N GLY A 472 16.85 -1.23 9.36
CA GLY A 472 15.78 -1.23 10.36
C GLY A 472 16.23 -0.96 11.78
N GLY A 473 15.28 -0.48 12.58
CA GLY A 473 15.53 -0.07 13.95
C GLY A 473 14.26 0.03 14.78
N MET A 474 14.39 0.65 15.95
CA MET A 474 13.35 0.65 16.98
C MET A 474 12.24 1.65 16.63
N VAL A 475 11.00 1.29 16.96
CA VAL A 475 9.86 2.22 16.86
C VAL A 475 9.84 3.12 18.09
N ASP A 476 9.96 4.43 17.87
CA ASP A 476 9.94 5.42 18.94
C ASP A 476 8.56 5.57 19.57
N ALA A 477 8.53 6.08 20.81
CA ALA A 477 7.27 6.30 21.52
C ALA A 477 6.40 7.33 20.79
N GLY A 478 5.21 6.92 20.36
CA GLY A 478 4.28 7.77 19.60
C GLY A 478 4.56 7.83 18.09
N GLU A 479 5.60 7.16 17.61
CA GLU A 479 5.92 7.05 16.18
C GLU A 479 5.03 5.96 15.52
N THR A 480 4.64 6.18 14.27
CA THR A 480 3.94 5.16 13.48
C THR A 480 4.95 4.29 12.74
N VAL A 481 4.65 3.00 12.56
CA VAL A 481 5.53 2.05 11.86
C VAL A 481 5.94 2.55 10.46
N SER A 482 5.04 3.21 9.73
CA SER A 482 5.33 3.79 8.41
C SER A 482 6.36 4.92 8.44
N VAL A 483 6.41 5.68 9.54
CA VAL A 483 7.42 6.73 9.74
C VAL A 483 8.75 6.08 10.11
N THR A 484 8.75 5.11 11.02
CA THR A 484 9.95 4.37 11.43
C THR A 484 10.64 3.70 10.25
N VAL A 485 9.92 2.92 9.41
CA VAL A 485 10.55 2.23 8.26
C VAL A 485 11.21 3.19 7.28
N ARG A 486 10.68 4.41 7.15
CA ARG A 486 11.27 5.43 6.30
C ARG A 486 12.50 6.05 6.95
N ARG A 487 12.38 6.44 8.22
CA ARG A 487 13.47 7.04 9.00
C ARG A 487 14.69 6.13 9.03
N GLU A 488 14.50 4.87 9.41
CA GLU A 488 15.58 3.87 9.50
C GLU A 488 16.24 3.63 8.13
N PHE A 489 15.47 3.61 7.04
CA PHE A 489 16.04 3.52 5.69
C PHE A 489 16.87 4.76 5.32
N GLU A 490 16.38 5.97 5.63
CA GLU A 490 17.09 7.21 5.36
C GLU A 490 18.38 7.33 6.19
N GLU A 491 18.34 6.92 7.46
CA GLU A 491 19.48 6.95 8.39
C GLU A 491 20.57 5.94 7.99
N GLU A 492 20.21 4.68 7.72
CA GLU A 492 21.21 3.64 7.48
C GLU A 492 21.70 3.56 6.02
N ALA A 493 20.87 3.95 5.05
CA ALA A 493 21.16 3.82 3.62
C ALA A 493 21.27 5.16 2.87
N GLY A 494 21.04 6.29 3.54
CA GLY A 494 20.88 7.62 2.92
C GLY A 494 21.84 8.72 3.38
N SER A 495 22.97 8.40 4.02
CA SER A 495 23.93 9.40 4.56
C SER A 495 24.76 10.10 3.47
N ILE A 496 24.08 10.84 2.60
CA ILE A 496 24.65 11.50 1.43
C ILE A 496 25.00 12.95 1.77
N ALA A 497 26.28 13.29 1.68
CA ALA A 497 26.79 14.63 1.98
C ALA A 497 26.55 15.65 0.85
N GLU A 498 26.56 15.21 -0.41
CA GLU A 498 26.45 16.08 -1.58
C GLU A 498 25.01 16.60 -1.73
N PRO A 499 24.78 17.93 -1.76
CA PRO A 499 23.43 18.50 -1.75
C PRO A 499 22.52 18.03 -2.89
N GLU A 500 23.03 17.99 -4.12
CA GLU A 500 22.25 17.56 -5.30
C GLU A 500 21.85 16.08 -5.23
N ARG A 501 22.79 15.21 -4.83
CA ARG A 501 22.52 13.78 -4.68
C ARG A 501 21.62 13.50 -3.48
N ARG A 502 21.70 14.31 -2.42
CA ARG A 502 20.78 14.25 -1.28
C ARG A 502 19.36 14.67 -1.67
N GLN A 503 19.20 15.72 -2.48
CA GLN A 503 17.89 16.11 -3.02
C GLN A 503 17.29 15.01 -3.91
N LEU A 504 18.11 14.41 -4.78
CA LEU A 504 17.68 13.27 -5.59
C LEU A 504 17.26 12.08 -4.73
N PHE A 505 18.07 11.72 -3.73
CA PHE A 505 17.73 10.67 -2.76
C PHE A 505 16.39 10.94 -2.10
N GLN A 506 16.17 12.15 -1.57
CA GLN A 506 14.93 12.50 -0.89
C GLN A 506 13.72 12.39 -1.83
N LYS A 507 13.86 12.82 -3.09
CA LYS A 507 12.80 12.69 -4.10
C LYS A 507 12.45 11.23 -4.37
N LEU A 508 13.46 10.36 -4.53
CA LEU A 508 13.26 8.94 -4.81
C LEU A 508 12.72 8.18 -3.60
N VAL A 509 13.16 8.52 -2.38
CA VAL A 509 12.62 7.96 -1.13
C VAL A 509 11.16 8.40 -0.95
N ASN A 510 10.83 9.67 -1.22
CA ASN A 510 9.44 10.14 -1.21
C ASN A 510 8.57 9.35 -2.21
N GLU A 511 9.09 9.02 -3.40
CA GLU A 511 8.37 8.18 -4.36
C GLU A 511 8.23 6.72 -3.87
N LEU A 512 9.30 6.14 -3.34
CA LEU A 512 9.35 4.75 -2.85
C LEU A 512 8.35 4.51 -1.72
N PHE A 513 8.31 5.41 -0.74
CA PHE A 513 7.43 5.29 0.44
C PHE A 513 6.10 6.04 0.29
N GLY A 514 5.96 6.96 -0.67
CA GLY A 514 4.76 7.79 -0.88
C GLY A 514 3.84 7.35 -2.01
N SER A 515 4.26 6.45 -2.91
CA SER A 515 3.35 5.93 -3.94
C SER A 515 2.18 5.17 -3.27
N GLY A 516 0.94 5.55 -3.61
CA GLY A 516 -0.31 5.09 -2.99
C GLY A 516 -0.65 3.60 -3.08
N LYS A 517 0.35 2.73 -3.27
CA LYS A 517 0.24 1.27 -3.11
C LYS A 517 0.62 0.78 -1.71
N GLY A 518 1.25 1.62 -0.88
CA GLY A 518 1.68 1.23 0.47
C GLY A 518 2.73 0.11 0.46
N GLY A 519 3.68 0.14 1.38
CA GLY A 519 4.54 -1.03 1.58
C GLY A 519 3.70 -2.26 1.96
N GLU A 520 4.08 -3.44 1.50
CA GLU A 520 3.36 -4.67 1.79
C GLU A 520 3.89 -5.30 3.08
N ILE A 521 3.03 -5.53 4.08
CA ILE A 521 3.46 -6.21 5.32
C ILE A 521 3.80 -7.68 5.00
N VAL A 522 5.07 -8.04 5.16
CA VAL A 522 5.59 -9.39 4.94
C VAL A 522 5.48 -10.22 6.22
N TYR A 523 5.82 -9.61 7.35
CA TYR A 523 5.91 -10.26 8.63
C TYR A 523 5.53 -9.30 9.75
N ARG A 524 4.86 -9.81 10.77
CA ARG A 524 4.58 -9.10 12.01
C ARG A 524 4.53 -10.12 13.14
N GLY A 525 5.42 -10.03 14.12
CA GLY A 525 5.52 -11.02 15.19
C GLY A 525 6.85 -11.04 15.94
N TYR A 526 7.05 -12.08 16.75
CA TYR A 526 8.25 -12.33 17.53
C TYR A 526 9.52 -12.55 16.69
N VAL A 527 10.62 -11.90 17.07
CA VAL A 527 11.94 -12.08 16.45
C VAL A 527 12.84 -12.90 17.37
N ASP A 528 13.40 -14.01 16.87
CA ASP A 528 14.41 -14.80 17.59
C ASP A 528 15.75 -14.04 17.58
N ASP A 529 15.93 -13.15 18.56
CA ASP A 529 17.06 -12.25 18.69
C ASP A 529 17.94 -12.64 19.90
N PRO A 530 19.28 -12.63 19.76
CA PRO A 530 20.21 -12.91 20.87
C PRO A 530 20.05 -12.03 22.11
N ARG A 531 19.42 -10.85 21.97
CA ARG A 531 19.16 -9.91 23.07
C ARG A 531 17.96 -10.30 23.92
N ASN A 532 17.08 -11.18 23.45
CA ASN A 532 15.87 -11.56 24.17
C ASN A 532 16.21 -12.21 25.52
N THR A 533 15.42 -11.91 26.54
CA THR A 533 15.46 -12.50 27.87
C THR A 533 14.11 -13.14 28.18
N ASP A 534 13.96 -13.65 29.40
CA ASP A 534 12.69 -14.17 29.91
C ASP A 534 11.65 -13.06 30.06
N ASN A 535 12.10 -11.81 30.25
CA ASN A 535 11.22 -10.69 30.51
C ASN A 535 11.13 -9.68 29.38
N ALA A 536 12.15 -9.51 28.53
CA ALA A 536 12.15 -8.56 27.41
C ALA A 536 12.44 -9.26 26.08
N TRP A 537 11.69 -8.95 25.03
CA TRP A 537 11.89 -9.56 23.72
C TRP A 537 11.63 -8.60 22.55
N MET A 538 12.18 -8.95 21.40
CA MET A 538 12.00 -8.24 20.14
C MET A 538 10.76 -8.71 19.38
N GLU A 539 9.99 -7.75 18.88
CA GLU A 539 8.95 -7.97 17.88
C GLU A 539 9.14 -6.98 16.74
N SER A 540 8.91 -7.40 15.50
CA SER A 540 9.08 -6.50 14.35
C SER A 540 7.88 -6.51 13.41
N THR A 541 7.64 -5.36 12.77
CA THR A 541 6.85 -5.28 11.55
C THR A 541 7.79 -5.10 10.36
N VAL A 542 7.77 -6.06 9.44
CA VAL A 542 8.62 -6.07 8.25
C VAL A 542 7.78 -5.71 7.04
N ILE A 543 8.20 -4.68 6.31
CA ILE A 543 7.43 -4.11 5.21
C ILE A 543 8.25 -4.15 3.92
N HIS A 544 7.69 -4.72 2.86
CA HIS A 544 8.33 -4.83 1.56
C HIS A 544 7.93 -3.68 0.62
N PHE A 545 8.94 -3.07 0.02
CA PHE A 545 8.84 -2.07 -1.03
C PHE A 545 9.60 -2.56 -2.27
N HIS A 546 8.93 -2.64 -3.41
CA HIS A 546 9.57 -3.00 -4.67
C HIS A 546 9.75 -1.76 -5.53
N CYS A 547 11.00 -1.45 -5.88
CA CYS A 547 11.36 -0.31 -6.70
C CYS A 547 10.90 -0.51 -8.15
N ARG A 548 10.36 0.55 -8.76
CA ARG A 548 10.20 0.61 -10.22
C ARG A 548 11.58 0.64 -10.89
N PRO A 549 11.76 0.09 -12.11
CA PRO A 549 13.06 0.04 -12.77
C PRO A 549 13.79 1.39 -12.86
N GLN A 550 13.05 2.48 -13.12
CA GLN A 550 13.60 3.84 -13.22
C GLN A 550 14.13 4.34 -11.88
N LEU A 551 13.36 4.16 -10.80
CA LEU A 551 13.77 4.51 -9.43
C LEU A 551 14.97 3.68 -8.98
N ALA A 552 14.91 2.38 -9.25
CA ALA A 552 15.92 1.41 -8.87
C ALA A 552 17.30 1.70 -9.47
N ALA A 553 17.35 2.22 -10.70
CA ALA A 553 18.58 2.57 -11.39
C ALA A 553 19.23 3.85 -10.82
N LEU A 554 18.43 4.76 -10.27
CA LEU A 554 18.86 6.09 -9.86
C LEU A 554 19.06 6.24 -8.35
N LEU A 555 18.51 5.34 -7.52
CA LEU A 555 18.56 5.46 -6.07
C LEU A 555 20.01 5.39 -5.56
N PRO A 556 20.59 6.51 -5.08
CA PRO A 556 21.93 6.49 -4.50
C PRO A 556 21.86 5.88 -3.10
N LEU A 557 22.84 5.06 -2.75
CA LEU A 557 22.97 4.49 -1.41
C LEU A 557 24.29 4.95 -0.79
N LYS A 558 24.25 5.35 0.48
CA LYS A 558 25.43 5.68 1.28
C LYS A 558 25.19 5.31 2.74
N ALA A 559 26.08 4.51 3.30
CA ALA A 559 25.94 3.99 4.64
C ALA A 559 26.01 5.14 5.67
N GLY A 560 25.13 5.10 6.67
CA GLY A 560 25.04 6.11 7.73
C GLY A 560 25.29 5.57 9.13
N ASP A 561 24.59 6.12 10.12
CA ASP A 561 24.96 6.11 11.55
C ASP A 561 25.39 4.73 12.08
N ASP A 562 24.56 3.71 11.90
CA ASP A 562 24.82 2.35 12.41
C ASP A 562 25.31 1.36 11.33
N ALA A 563 25.55 1.86 10.11
CA ALA A 563 25.96 1.07 8.96
C ALA A 563 27.37 1.43 8.48
N SER A 564 28.27 0.44 8.48
CA SER A 564 29.63 0.59 7.93
C SER A 564 29.68 0.52 6.40
N ASP A 565 28.69 -0.12 5.78
CA ASP A 565 28.59 -0.29 4.33
C ASP A 565 27.14 -0.51 3.91
N VAL A 566 26.80 -0.21 2.65
CA VAL A 566 25.45 -0.39 2.08
C VAL A 566 25.55 -0.76 0.60
N MET A 567 24.73 -1.72 0.15
CA MET A 567 24.71 -2.11 -1.26
C MET A 567 23.39 -2.75 -1.69
N TRP A 568 23.23 -2.84 -3.01
CA TRP A 568 22.31 -3.76 -3.63
C TRP A 568 22.91 -5.17 -3.61
N LEU A 569 22.39 -6.02 -2.72
CA LEU A 569 22.79 -7.40 -2.54
C LEU A 569 21.93 -8.34 -3.38
N ASN A 570 22.55 -9.28 -4.09
CA ASN A 570 21.82 -10.31 -4.84
C ASN A 570 21.10 -11.26 -3.89
N VAL A 571 19.81 -11.49 -4.14
CA VAL A 571 18.98 -12.46 -3.41
C VAL A 571 19.19 -13.84 -4.04
N ASP A 572 20.29 -14.48 -3.66
CA ASP A 572 20.72 -15.78 -4.21
C ASP A 572 21.40 -16.63 -3.11
N GLU A 573 21.10 -17.92 -3.06
CA GLU A 573 21.73 -18.87 -2.14
C GLU A 573 23.24 -19.04 -2.39
N ALA A 574 23.70 -18.76 -3.61
CA ALA A 574 25.12 -18.75 -3.94
C ALA A 574 25.88 -17.55 -3.34
N GLU A 575 25.18 -16.48 -2.93
CA GLU A 575 25.77 -15.27 -2.37
C GLU A 575 26.07 -15.44 -0.86
N PRO A 576 27.36 -15.51 -0.44
CA PRO A 576 27.70 -15.77 0.95
C PRO A 576 27.21 -14.71 1.93
N LYS A 577 27.11 -13.44 1.49
CA LYS A 577 26.58 -12.35 2.31
C LYS A 577 25.08 -12.54 2.58
N TYR A 578 24.32 -12.97 1.57
CA TYR A 578 22.89 -13.26 1.68
C TYR A 578 22.61 -14.45 2.60
N LYS A 579 23.41 -15.51 2.49
CA LYS A 579 23.28 -16.70 3.33
C LYS A 579 23.51 -16.43 4.83
N ARG A 580 24.27 -15.39 5.17
CA ARG A 580 24.64 -15.01 6.54
C ARG A 580 23.98 -13.72 7.00
N LEU A 581 22.79 -13.40 6.50
CA LEU A 581 22.03 -12.26 7.00
C LEU A 581 21.75 -12.40 8.51
N TYR A 582 21.78 -11.27 9.20
CA TYR A 582 21.54 -11.16 10.64
C TYR A 582 20.14 -11.66 11.02
N ALA A 583 20.01 -12.22 12.24
CA ALA A 583 18.73 -12.67 12.80
C ALA A 583 17.85 -13.43 11.79
N SER A 584 16.53 -13.20 11.78
CA SER A 584 15.57 -13.87 10.89
C SER A 584 15.43 -13.18 9.53
N HIS A 585 16.32 -12.25 9.17
CA HIS A 585 16.14 -11.40 7.99
C HIS A 585 16.09 -12.20 6.69
N LYS A 586 16.91 -13.26 6.58
CA LYS A 586 16.89 -14.15 5.40
C LYS A 586 15.52 -14.78 5.18
N ASP A 587 14.86 -15.24 6.25
CA ASP A 587 13.57 -15.91 6.14
C ASP A 587 12.51 -14.97 5.56
N TRP A 588 12.54 -13.68 5.95
CA TRP A 588 11.65 -12.66 5.43
C TRP A 588 11.95 -12.30 3.96
N VAL A 589 13.23 -12.19 3.59
CA VAL A 589 13.60 -11.91 2.20
C VAL A 589 13.29 -13.11 1.28
N ASP A 590 13.42 -14.34 1.77
CA ASP A 590 13.02 -15.55 1.03
C ASP A 590 11.50 -15.56 0.76
N LEU A 591 10.68 -15.12 1.73
CA LEU A 591 9.24 -14.97 1.54
C LEU A 591 8.93 -13.94 0.44
N VAL A 592 9.59 -12.78 0.46
CA VAL A 592 9.47 -11.74 -0.57
C VAL A 592 9.91 -12.28 -1.93
N SER A 593 11.05 -12.96 -1.99
CA SER A 593 11.61 -13.52 -3.22
C SER A 593 10.66 -14.52 -3.87
N LYS A 594 10.15 -15.49 -3.09
CA LYS A 594 9.15 -16.46 -3.57
C LYS A 594 7.91 -15.77 -4.11
N LYS A 595 7.45 -14.72 -3.43
CA LYS A 595 6.28 -13.96 -3.84
C LYS A 595 6.51 -13.21 -5.16
N LEU A 596 7.65 -12.55 -5.33
CA LEU A 596 7.98 -11.81 -6.55
C LEU A 596 8.15 -12.73 -7.75
N HIS A 597 8.85 -13.86 -7.60
CA HIS A 597 9.00 -14.85 -8.67
C HIS A 597 7.68 -15.54 -9.04
N SER A 598 6.70 -15.62 -8.14
CA SER A 598 5.36 -16.14 -8.46
C SER A 598 4.45 -15.16 -9.21
N ARG A 599 4.85 -13.88 -9.28
CA ARG A 599 4.12 -12.80 -9.98
C ARG A 599 4.69 -12.52 -11.38
N GLN A 600 5.91 -12.96 -11.66
CA GLN A 600 6.44 -13.11 -13.02
C GLN A 600 5.84 -14.36 -13.66
#